data_AF-A0A4R5DW40-F1
#
_entry.id   AF-A0A4R5DW40-F1
#
_cell.length_a   1.000
_cell.length_b   1.000
_cell.length_c   1.000
_cell.angle_alpha   90.00
_cell.angle_beta   90.00
_cell.angle_gamma   90.00
#
_symmetry.space_group_name_H-M   'P 1'
#
loop_
_entity.id
_entity.type
_entity.pdbx_description
1 polymer ?
#
loop_
_entity_poly.entity_id
_entity_poly.type
_entity_poly.pdbx_seq_one_letter_code
_entity_poly.pdbx_strand_id
1 'polypeptide(L)'
;MEQTTLSTSLLRNVMDFLSTISETNEDTDFDASQDYLVEAIKTLVSEKDKTSVVEDFEVPYLHPMITIQKWNEELKLIVSEAILEKEAQNI
;
A
#
# COMPACT_ATOMS: atom_id res chain seq x y z
N MET A 1 -1.55 -15.12 -15.20
CA MET A 1 -1.48 -14.33 -13.96
C MET A 1 -2.78 -13.56 -13.91
N GLU A 2 -3.68 -13.94 -13.01
CA GLU A 2 -4.94 -13.20 -12.84
C GLU A 2 -4.58 -11.79 -12.38
N GLN A 3 -5.00 -10.79 -13.15
CA GLN A 3 -4.89 -9.39 -12.75
C GLN A 3 -5.91 -9.18 -11.63
N THR A 4 -5.49 -9.30 -10.37
CA THR A 4 -6.32 -8.95 -9.22
C THR A 4 -6.40 -7.44 -9.11
N THR A 5 -7.18 -6.81 -9.99
CA THR A 5 -7.35 -5.36 -10.00
C THR A 5 -8.08 -4.94 -8.71
N LEU A 6 -7.33 -4.43 -7.74
CA LEU A 6 -7.84 -4.00 -6.43
C LEU A 6 -9.10 -3.12 -6.60
N SER A 7 -10.14 -3.31 -5.79
CA SER A 7 -11.34 -2.47 -5.91
C SER A 7 -11.04 -1.02 -5.50
N THR A 8 -11.77 -0.05 -6.04
CA THR A 8 -11.63 1.36 -5.63
C THR A 8 -11.90 1.54 -4.13
N SER A 9 -12.81 0.75 -3.54
CA SER A 9 -13.05 0.76 -2.10
C SER A 9 -11.84 0.28 -1.30
N LEU A 10 -11.15 -0.76 -1.77
CA LEU A 10 -9.94 -1.27 -1.12
C LEU A 10 -8.79 -0.25 -1.23
N LEU A 11 -8.63 0.39 -2.39
CA LEU A 11 -7.64 1.45 -2.56
C LEU A 11 -7.88 2.65 -1.63
N ARG A 12 -9.16 3.02 -1.41
CA ARG A 12 -9.50 4.08 -0.44
C ARG A 12 -9.18 3.66 1.00
N ASN A 13 -9.48 2.41 1.38
CA ASN A 13 -9.08 1.89 2.70
C ASN A 13 -7.56 1.90 2.88
N VAL A 14 -6.79 1.56 1.83
CA VAL A 14 -5.33 1.65 1.85
C VAL A 14 -4.86 3.10 2.03
N MET A 15 -5.49 4.07 1.36
CA MET A 15 -5.16 5.49 1.52
C MET A 15 -5.41 5.97 2.97
N ASP A 16 -6.53 5.59 3.57
CA ASP A 16 -6.87 5.95 4.94
C ASP A 16 -5.88 5.32 5.94
N PHE A 17 -5.51 4.07 5.70
CA PHE A 17 -4.47 3.38 6.46
C PHE A 17 -3.13 4.10 6.37
N LEU A 18 -2.64 4.41 5.16
CA LEU A 18 -1.38 5.12 4.96
C LEU A 18 -1.38 6.51 5.63
N SER A 19 -2.51 7.20 5.60
CA SER A 19 -2.69 8.51 6.25
C SER A 19 -2.63 8.39 7.78
N THR A 20 -3.26 7.34 8.33
CA THR A 20 -3.18 7.03 9.76
C THR A 20 -1.74 6.76 10.19
N ILE A 21 -1.00 5.98 9.40
CA ILE A 21 0.40 5.65 9.69
C ILE A 21 1.30 6.90 9.74
N SER A 22 1.01 7.93 8.94
CA SER A 22 1.75 9.19 8.97
C SER A 22 1.53 10.00 10.25
N GLU A 23 0.38 9.81 10.90
CA GLU A 23 -0.01 10.52 12.13
C GLU A 23 0.43 9.77 13.39
N THR A 24 0.67 8.47 13.29
CA THR A 24 1.12 7.62 14.40
C THR A 24 2.65 7.54 14.46
N ASN A 25 3.22 7.78 15.63
CA ASN A 25 4.65 7.59 15.89
C ASN A 25 5.02 6.09 15.76
N GLU A 26 6.30 5.78 15.51
CA GLU A 26 6.85 4.42 15.26
C GLU A 26 6.46 3.34 16.29
N ASP A 27 6.02 3.73 17.49
CA ASP A 27 5.64 2.86 18.63
C ASP A 27 4.19 2.34 18.60
N THR A 28 3.44 2.55 17.52
CA THR A 28 2.06 2.03 17.44
C THR A 28 2.10 0.57 17.02
N ASP A 29 1.73 -0.32 17.97
CA ASP A 29 1.67 -1.77 17.75
C ASP A 29 0.84 -2.09 16.49
N PHE A 30 1.44 -2.86 15.59
CA PHE A 30 0.77 -3.31 14.37
C PHE A 30 -0.37 -4.29 14.72
N ASP A 31 -1.58 -3.96 14.29
CA ASP A 31 -2.73 -4.84 14.41
C ASP A 31 -2.77 -5.81 13.23
N ALA A 32 -2.65 -7.11 13.49
CA ALA A 32 -2.73 -8.17 12.47
C ALA A 32 -4.07 -8.17 11.71
N SER A 33 -5.12 -7.51 12.23
CA SER A 33 -6.36 -7.28 11.49
C SER A 33 -6.16 -6.43 10.22
N GLN A 34 -5.02 -5.73 10.10
CA GLN A 34 -4.66 -4.86 8.98
C GLN A 34 -3.78 -5.55 7.92
N ASP A 35 -3.46 -6.84 8.07
CA ASP A 35 -2.63 -7.60 7.12
C ASP A 35 -3.16 -7.52 5.68
N TYR A 36 -4.48 -7.51 5.49
CA TYR A 36 -5.08 -7.42 4.16
C TYR A 36 -4.74 -6.09 3.44
N LEU A 37 -4.47 -5.02 4.19
CA LEU A 37 -4.06 -3.72 3.64
C LEU A 37 -2.59 -3.77 3.20
N VAL A 38 -1.75 -4.47 3.96
CA VAL A 38 -0.34 -4.71 3.61
C VAL A 38 -0.25 -5.53 2.32
N GLU A 39 -1.04 -6.60 2.21
CA GLU A 39 -1.07 -7.42 0.99
C GLU A 39 -1.63 -6.65 -0.22
N ALA A 40 -2.62 -5.77 0.00
CA ALA A 40 -3.09 -4.86 -1.04
C ALA A 40 -2.00 -3.89 -1.50
N ILE A 41 -1.20 -3.34 -0.58
CA ILE A 41 -0.05 -2.48 -0.90
C ILE A 41 0.98 -3.26 -1.74
N LYS A 42 1.39 -4.46 -1.29
CA LYS A 42 2.34 -5.32 -2.02
C LYS A 42 1.88 -5.63 -3.44
N THR A 43 0.61 -5.98 -3.58
CA THR A 43 -0.02 -6.23 -4.89
C THR A 43 0.08 -4.99 -5.77
N LEU A 44 -0.30 -3.82 -5.23
CA LEU A 44 -0.30 -2.58 -5.99
C LEU A 44 1.10 -2.15 -6.43
N VAL A 45 2.10 -2.20 -5.55
CA VAL A 45 3.47 -1.82 -5.90
C VAL A 45 4.10 -2.78 -6.91
N SER A 46 3.70 -4.06 -6.88
CA SER A 46 4.10 -5.04 -7.90
C SER A 46 3.43 -4.75 -9.25
N GLU A 47 2.13 -4.44 -9.27
CA GLU A 47 1.39 -4.09 -10.50
C GLU A 47 1.89 -2.78 -11.15
N LYS A 48 2.45 -1.88 -10.35
CA LYS A 48 2.97 -0.57 -10.78
C LYS A 48 4.47 -0.57 -11.09
N ASP A 49 5.11 -1.74 -11.13
CA ASP A 49 6.55 -1.92 -11.38
C ASP A 49 7.43 -1.08 -10.43
N LYS A 50 7.01 -0.91 -9.17
CA LYS A 50 7.74 -0.13 -8.16
C LYS A 50 8.80 -1.00 -7.47
N THR A 51 9.80 -1.40 -8.25
CA THR A 51 10.83 -2.38 -7.87
C THR A 51 11.50 -2.09 -6.53
N SER A 52 11.88 -0.83 -6.26
CA SER A 52 12.55 -0.46 -5.00
C SER A 52 11.69 -0.69 -3.75
N VAL A 53 10.37 -0.54 -3.86
CA VAL A 53 9.43 -0.76 -2.75
C VAL A 53 9.17 -2.26 -2.57
N VAL A 54 9.06 -3.00 -3.68
CA VAL A 54 8.91 -4.46 -3.68
C VAL A 54 10.12 -5.12 -3.00
N GLU A 55 11.33 -4.74 -3.39
CA GLU A 55 12.57 -5.30 -2.81
C GLU A 55 12.62 -5.09 -1.29
N ASP A 56 12.21 -3.93 -0.79
CA ASP A 56 12.16 -3.67 0.65
C ASP A 56 11.10 -4.51 1.38
N PHE A 57 9.99 -4.90 0.73
CA PHE A 57 9.03 -5.85 1.29
C PHE A 57 9.54 -7.30 1.32
N GLU A 58 10.53 -7.61 0.49
CA GLU A 58 11.15 -8.94 0.41
C GLU A 58 12.33 -9.13 1.37
N VAL A 59 12.81 -8.04 2.01
CA VAL A 59 13.91 -8.09 2.97
C VAL A 59 13.54 -9.02 4.14
N PRO A 60 14.28 -10.13 4.34
CA PRO A 60 14.02 -11.02 5.46
C PRO A 60 14.16 -10.27 6.79
N TYR A 61 13.26 -10.56 7.75
CA TYR A 61 13.25 -9.98 9.10
C TYR A 61 12.89 -8.49 9.21
N LEU A 62 12.64 -7.80 8.10
CA LEU A 62 12.07 -6.44 8.13
C LEU A 62 10.56 -6.55 8.31
N HIS A 63 10.01 -5.98 9.39
CA HIS A 63 8.57 -5.94 9.56
C HIS A 63 7.95 -5.06 8.46
N PRO A 64 6.88 -5.49 7.76
CA PRO A 64 6.28 -4.73 6.66
C PRO A 64 5.91 -3.29 7.02
N MET A 65 5.59 -3.03 8.28
CA MET A 65 5.33 -1.68 8.79
C MET A 65 6.51 -0.72 8.66
N ILE A 66 7.74 -1.20 8.82
CA ILE A 66 8.94 -0.37 8.66
C ILE A 66 9.06 0.06 7.20
N THR A 67 8.81 -0.86 6.27
CA THR A 67 8.75 -0.56 4.83
C THR A 67 7.63 0.44 4.52
N ILE A 68 6.44 0.24 5.08
CA ILE A 68 5.30 1.16 4.88
C ILE A 68 5.60 2.56 5.42
N GLN A 69 6.23 2.68 6.59
CA GLN A 69 6.63 3.97 7.16
C GLN A 69 7.69 4.65 6.30
N LYS A 70 8.72 3.91 5.87
CA LYS A 70 9.79 4.41 5.00
C LYS A 70 9.26 4.96 3.67
N TRP A 71 8.31 4.27 3.05
CA TRP A 71 7.77 4.62 1.73
C TRP A 71 6.42 5.31 1.78
N ASN A 72 5.95 5.76 2.95
CA ASN A 72 4.56 6.17 3.16
C ASN A 72 4.06 7.20 2.13
N GLU A 73 4.85 8.24 1.89
CA GLU A 73 4.50 9.29 0.92
C GLU A 73 4.49 8.79 -0.52
N GLU A 74 5.43 7.93 -0.91
CA GLU A 74 5.43 7.33 -2.25
C GLU A 74 4.25 6.36 -2.43
N LEU A 75 3.94 5.56 -1.40
CA LEU A 75 2.78 4.67 -1.40
C LEU A 75 1.47 5.45 -1.55
N LYS A 76 1.31 6.60 -0.90
CA LYS A 76 0.14 7.48 -1.10
C LYS A 76 0.04 7.97 -2.55
N LEU A 77 1.15 8.37 -3.16
CA LEU A 77 1.14 8.79 -4.57
C LEU A 77 0.69 7.65 -5.48
N ILE A 78 1.24 6.44 -5.28
CA ILE A 78 0.90 5.25 -6.06
C ILE A 78 -0.60 4.89 -5.92
N VAL A 79 -1.13 4.92 -4.70
CA VAL A 79 -2.54 4.63 -4.42
C VAL A 79 -3.45 5.69 -5.04
N SER A 80 -3.07 6.97 -4.96
CA SER A 80 -3.82 8.08 -5.56
C SER A 80 -3.90 7.93 -7.08
N GLU A 81 -2.78 7.65 -7.75
CA GLU A 81 -2.72 7.39 -9.19
C GLU A 81 -3.62 6.21 -9.58
N ALA A 82 -3.58 5.12 -8.82
CA ALA A 82 -4.41 3.94 -9.07
C ALA A 82 -5.92 4.21 -8.91
N ILE A 83 -6.31 5.06 -7.96
CA ILE A 83 -7.71 5.51 -7.80
C ILE A 83 -8.13 6.34 -9.03
N LEU A 84 -7.33 7.32 -9.41
CA LEU A 84 -7.63 8.21 -10.55
C LEU A 84 -7.76 7.43 -11.86
N GLU A 85 -6.89 6.47 -12.13
CA GLU A 85 -6.96 5.62 -13.31
C GLU A 85 -8.25 4.79 -13.35
N LYS A 86 -8.66 4.21 -12.21
CA LYS A 86 -9.91 3.44 -12.12
C LYS A 86 -11.15 4.30 -12.28
N GLU A 87 -11.12 5.52 -11.75
CA GLU A 87 -12.21 6.47 -11.93
C GLU A 87 -12.31 6.93 -13.38
N ALA A 88 -11.19 7.14 -14.07
CA ALA A 88 -11.15 7.49 -15.50
C ALA A 88 -11.63 6.35 -16.41
N GLN A 89 -11.46 5.09 -16.03
CA GLN A 89 -11.94 3.91 -16.78
C GLN A 89 -13.45 3.65 -16.64
N ASN A 90 -14.12 4.30 -15.67
CA ASN A 90 -15.56 4.16 -15.42
C ASN A 90 -16.38 5.30 -16.07
N ILE A 91 -15.77 6.09 -16.95
CA ILE A 91 -16.38 7.18 -17.73
C ILE A 91 -16.41 6.78 -19.21
#